data_AF-A0A1N7QRM6-F1
#
_entry.id   AF-A0A1N7QRM6-F1
#
_cell.length_a   1.000
_cell.length_b   1.000
_cell.length_c   1.000
_cell.angle_alpha   90.00
_cell.angle_beta   90.00
_cell.angle_gamma   90.00
#
_symmetry.space_group_name_H-M   'P 1'
#
loop_
_entity.id
_entity.type
_entity.pdbx_description
1 polymer ?
#
loop_
_entity_poly.entity_id
_entity_poly.type
_entity_poly.pdbx_seq_one_letter_code
_entity_poly.pdbx_strand_id
1 'polypeptide(L)'
;MKNKIFYTKLLAWLIPIIGLLSSQSCNNEDDDMKGTTPVIELVSASVDANNKPVDPLVSTHIGYPSNTYVIKGSGFASLRHIYFNDYESTFNPNLVTDNAIIITININTPYVNGSNKLKLVTATGTVEYDFVIAPPSPIFNGFQSINAADGTNITLKGNYFVNPTVKVGNTDAAIVSYDLTHIVATLPAGSQGKKVSVTTLSGTVTYSSQIGTSIYDDTFSGGISNATWAGDTYDTAYSTDPANIKQGEKAIKWDVKAWSAFQIDNSPSIPSAAKGIRFYIKSTSAINNGLRLILNYSWGTTPSISVGTEYQYVEIPWSSFGLTSAPSTMNIVFNNNTGNTNTIYMDDIGYYY
;
A
#
# COMPACT_ATOMS: atom_id res chain seq x y z
N MET A 1 -20.89 30.88 -74.97
CA MET A 1 -20.79 32.03 -74.04
C MET A 1 -19.73 32.98 -74.58
N LYS A 2 -19.95 34.28 -74.40
CA LYS A 2 -19.49 35.40 -75.24
C LYS A 2 -18.05 35.87 -74.96
N ASN A 3 -17.37 36.31 -76.03
CA ASN A 3 -16.51 37.51 -76.21
C ASN A 3 -15.67 38.04 -75.03
N LYS A 4 -14.33 38.07 -75.15
CA LYS A 4 -13.45 39.10 -75.79
C LYS A 4 -13.13 40.33 -74.91
N ILE A 5 -11.84 40.42 -74.54
CA ILE A 5 -10.89 41.53 -74.81
C ILE A 5 -11.01 42.86 -74.03
N PHE A 6 -9.95 43.09 -73.23
CA PHE A 6 -9.13 44.32 -73.01
C PHE A 6 -9.58 45.51 -72.13
N TYR A 7 -8.53 46.24 -71.71
CA TYR A 7 -8.40 47.67 -71.34
C TYR A 7 -8.50 48.03 -69.84
N THR A 8 -7.37 48.33 -69.16
CA THR A 8 -6.63 49.61 -69.00
C THR A 8 -7.14 50.58 -67.93
N LYS A 9 -6.16 51.18 -67.23
CA LYS A 9 -6.12 52.54 -66.65
C LYS A 9 -6.94 52.77 -65.37
N LEU A 10 -6.29 53.07 -64.25
CA LEU A 10 -5.76 54.39 -63.84
C LEU A 10 -6.89 55.33 -63.44
N LEU A 11 -7.11 55.50 -62.13
CA LEU A 11 -7.63 56.75 -61.59
C LEU A 11 -7.26 56.91 -60.10
N ALA A 12 -6.51 57.96 -59.85
CA ALA A 12 -6.19 58.51 -58.54
C ALA A 12 -7.32 59.44 -58.08
N TRP A 13 -7.59 59.49 -56.76
CA TRP A 13 -7.71 60.71 -55.93
C TRP A 13 -8.42 60.40 -54.61
N LEU A 14 -7.75 60.67 -53.47
CA LEU A 14 -8.14 61.68 -52.47
C LEU A 14 -7.24 61.57 -51.21
N ILE A 15 -6.50 62.65 -50.97
CA ILE A 15 -5.80 63.08 -49.74
C ILE A 15 -6.52 64.41 -49.37
N PRO A 16 -6.62 64.97 -48.12
CA PRO A 16 -5.79 64.78 -46.90
C PRO A 16 -6.53 64.87 -45.51
N ILE A 17 -5.71 64.92 -44.45
CA ILE A 17 -5.83 65.67 -43.16
C ILE A 17 -6.29 64.90 -41.92
N ILE A 18 -5.35 64.75 -40.98
CA ILE A 18 -5.38 64.84 -39.50
C ILE A 18 -4.10 64.07 -39.08
N GLY A 19 -3.06 64.62 -38.47
CA GLY A 19 -2.95 65.60 -37.40
C GLY A 19 -1.99 64.99 -36.38
N LEU A 20 -0.86 65.65 -36.13
CA LEU A 20 0.18 65.23 -35.19
C LEU A 20 -0.38 64.80 -33.83
N LEU A 21 0.03 63.64 -33.32
CA LEU A 21 0.26 63.43 -31.89
C LEU A 21 1.41 62.43 -31.69
N SER A 22 2.57 62.98 -31.33
CA SER A 22 3.60 62.29 -30.58
C SER A 22 3.08 62.04 -29.16
N SER A 23 2.82 60.79 -28.82
CA SER A 23 2.73 60.36 -27.43
C SER A 23 3.95 59.48 -27.13
N GLN A 24 4.91 60.09 -26.43
CA GLN A 24 5.78 59.36 -25.54
C GLN A 24 4.86 58.53 -24.62
N SER A 25 4.95 57.20 -24.75
CA SER A 25 4.31 56.32 -23.79
C SER A 25 5.21 56.27 -22.56
N CYS A 26 4.56 56.49 -21.42
CA CYS A 26 5.11 56.74 -20.11
C CYS A 26 6.28 55.84 -19.73
N ASN A 27 7.29 56.48 -19.14
CA ASN A 27 8.02 55.87 -18.02
C ASN A 27 6.97 55.40 -17.01
N ASN A 28 6.68 54.10 -17.01
CA ASN A 28 6.39 53.46 -15.75
C ASN A 28 7.74 53.32 -15.09
N GLU A 29 8.02 54.22 -14.15
CA GLU A 29 8.80 53.86 -12.98
C GLU A 29 7.99 52.80 -12.23
N ASP A 30 7.88 51.61 -12.83
CA ASP A 30 7.71 50.41 -12.05
C ASP A 30 9.01 50.35 -11.26
N ASP A 31 8.92 50.64 -9.97
CA ASP A 31 9.93 50.24 -9.00
C ASP A 31 10.27 48.79 -9.35
N ASP A 32 11.38 48.61 -10.06
CA ASP A 32 12.06 47.33 -10.17
C ASP A 32 12.23 46.93 -8.71
N MET A 33 11.35 46.07 -8.21
CA MET A 33 11.67 45.27 -7.05
C MET A 33 12.94 44.56 -7.48
N LYS A 34 14.09 45.10 -7.08
CA LYS A 34 15.39 44.43 -7.06
C LYS A 34 15.31 43.30 -6.03
N GLY A 35 14.31 42.44 -6.18
CA GLY A 35 14.17 41.22 -5.44
C GLY A 35 14.99 40.18 -6.16
N THR A 36 15.80 39.47 -5.39
CA THR A 36 16.56 38.33 -5.88
C THR A 36 15.60 37.27 -6.41
N THR A 37 15.93 36.67 -7.56
CA THR A 37 15.24 35.47 -8.04
C THR A 37 15.32 34.38 -6.96
N PRO A 38 14.24 33.64 -6.69
CA PRO A 38 14.25 32.66 -5.61
C PRO A 38 15.25 31.54 -5.89
N VAL A 39 15.92 31.07 -4.84
CA VAL A 39 16.86 29.94 -4.90
C VAL A 39 16.55 28.99 -3.75
N ILE A 40 16.47 27.69 -4.01
CA ILE A 40 16.37 26.65 -2.98
C ILE A 40 17.77 26.05 -2.78
N GLU A 41 18.31 26.18 -1.58
CA GLU A 41 19.59 25.58 -1.18
C GLU A 41 19.40 24.14 -0.70
N LEU A 42 18.41 23.91 0.16
CA LEU A 42 18.04 22.58 0.63
C LEU A 42 16.59 22.52 1.11
N VAL A 43 16.06 21.30 1.15
CA VAL A 43 14.82 20.97 1.85
C VAL A 43 15.18 19.99 2.96
N SER A 44 14.62 20.17 4.16
CA SER A 44 14.84 19.28 5.32
C SER A 44 13.51 18.96 5.98
N ALA A 45 13.38 17.78 6.57
CA ALA A 45 12.30 17.53 7.54
C ALA A 45 12.44 18.51 8.72
N SER A 46 11.32 18.98 9.29
CA SER A 46 11.37 19.89 10.44
C SER A 46 11.67 19.16 11.75
N VAL A 47 11.30 17.89 11.87
CA VAL A 47 11.50 17.05 13.05
C VAL A 47 12.07 15.68 12.69
N ASP A 48 12.77 15.06 13.64
CA ASP A 48 13.29 13.70 13.56
C ASP A 48 12.22 12.64 13.86
N ALA A 49 12.60 11.36 13.83
CA ALA A 49 11.71 10.24 14.12
C ALA A 49 11.14 10.21 15.56
N ASN A 50 11.69 11.04 16.47
CA ASN A 50 11.24 11.19 17.85
C ASN A 50 10.48 12.52 18.08
N ASN A 51 10.06 13.18 17.00
CA ASN A 51 9.41 14.49 16.99
C ASN A 51 10.27 15.63 17.59
N LYS A 52 11.59 15.51 17.59
CA LYS A 52 12.49 16.60 17.99
C LYS A 52 12.89 17.45 16.79
N PRO A 53 13.07 18.77 16.92
CA PRO A 53 13.55 19.61 15.82
C PRO A 53 14.86 19.06 15.22
N VAL A 54 14.94 19.03 13.89
CA VAL A 54 16.18 18.67 13.18
C VAL A 54 17.13 19.87 13.22
N ASP A 55 18.24 19.72 13.94
CA ASP A 55 19.31 20.73 14.03
C ASP A 55 20.68 20.03 14.14
N PRO A 56 21.61 20.20 13.19
CA PRO A 56 21.47 20.98 11.97
C PRO A 56 20.50 20.35 10.97
N LEU A 57 19.90 21.18 10.11
CA LEU A 57 19.05 20.72 9.00
C LEU A 57 19.81 19.76 8.07
N VAL A 58 19.14 18.71 7.61
CA VAL A 58 19.70 17.68 6.74
C VAL A 58 18.93 17.65 5.43
N SER A 59 19.65 17.77 4.31
CA SER A 59 19.03 17.79 2.98
C SER A 59 18.29 16.48 2.70
N THR A 60 17.07 16.58 2.17
CA THR A 60 16.27 15.48 1.66
C THR A 60 15.65 15.87 0.32
N HIS A 61 15.53 14.87 -0.56
CA HIS A 61 14.83 14.98 -1.85
C HIS A 61 13.50 14.23 -1.85
N ILE A 62 13.02 13.82 -0.67
CA ILE A 62 11.76 13.11 -0.49
C ILE A 62 10.90 13.73 0.60
N GLY A 63 9.61 13.87 0.27
CA GLY A 63 8.57 14.43 1.12
C GLY A 63 7.47 13.43 1.42
N TYR A 64 7.05 13.34 2.68
CA TYR A 64 5.90 12.54 3.09
C TYR A 64 4.70 13.47 3.34
N PRO A 65 3.52 13.18 2.77
CA PRO A 65 2.32 13.94 3.06
C PRO A 65 2.02 13.99 4.56
N SER A 66 1.41 15.10 5.01
CA SER A 66 1.14 15.43 6.42
C SER A 66 2.37 15.73 7.29
N ASN A 67 3.60 15.62 6.75
CA ASN A 67 4.81 16.03 7.47
C ASN A 67 5.19 17.47 7.14
N THR A 68 5.85 18.13 8.10
CA THR A 68 6.35 19.51 7.97
C THR A 68 7.82 19.52 7.54
N TYR A 69 8.13 20.41 6.61
CA TYR A 69 9.44 20.60 6.01
C TYR A 69 9.90 22.04 6.15
N VAL A 70 11.21 22.22 6.23
CA VAL A 70 11.91 23.50 6.15
C VAL A 70 12.60 23.58 4.79
N ILE A 71 12.23 24.57 3.99
CA ILE A 71 12.88 24.91 2.72
C ILE A 71 13.80 26.09 3.00
N LYS A 72 15.11 25.92 2.81
CA LYS A 72 16.14 26.94 3.02
C LYS A 72 16.63 27.47 1.69
N GLY A 73 16.93 28.75 1.63
CA GLY A 73 17.39 29.42 0.42
C GLY A 73 17.35 30.93 0.56
N SER A 74 17.02 31.63 -0.54
CA SER A 74 16.94 33.10 -0.59
C SER A 74 15.87 33.57 -1.57
N GLY A 75 15.38 34.82 -1.41
CA GLY A 75 14.43 35.44 -2.31
C GLY A 75 12.98 35.00 -2.09
N PHE A 76 12.65 34.46 -0.90
CA PHE A 76 11.32 33.97 -0.58
C PHE A 76 10.37 35.05 -0.01
N ALA A 77 10.85 36.28 0.26
CA ALA A 77 10.04 37.33 0.88
C ALA A 77 8.76 37.68 0.09
N SER A 78 8.77 37.49 -1.22
CA SER A 78 7.63 37.74 -2.11
C SER A 78 6.93 36.47 -2.59
N LEU A 79 7.03 35.35 -1.84
CA LEU A 79 6.40 34.09 -2.19
C LEU A 79 4.88 34.25 -2.43
N ARG A 80 4.40 33.61 -3.50
CA ARG A 80 3.01 33.62 -3.94
C ARG A 80 2.43 32.22 -3.99
N HIS A 81 3.16 31.26 -4.55
CA HIS A 81 2.69 29.89 -4.70
C HIS A 81 3.78 28.87 -4.39
N ILE A 82 3.35 27.73 -3.86
CA ILE A 82 4.18 26.55 -3.67
C ILE A 82 3.45 25.39 -4.34
N TYR A 83 4.15 24.62 -5.18
CA TYR A 83 3.62 23.42 -5.79
C TYR A 83 4.50 22.23 -5.47
N PHE A 84 3.88 21.10 -5.15
CA PHE A 84 4.53 19.79 -5.12
C PHE A 84 3.86 18.93 -6.17
N ASN A 85 4.62 18.37 -7.12
CA ASN A 85 4.05 17.61 -8.24
C ASN A 85 2.94 18.36 -8.99
N ASP A 86 3.14 19.67 -9.22
CA ASP A 86 2.18 20.60 -9.82
C ASP A 86 0.86 20.81 -9.06
N TYR A 87 0.74 20.21 -7.88
CA TYR A 87 -0.38 20.43 -6.97
C TYR A 87 -0.11 21.61 -6.06
N GLU A 88 -0.97 22.63 -6.13
CA GLU A 88 -0.85 23.85 -5.34
C GLU A 88 -1.02 23.55 -3.85
N SER A 89 -0.09 24.06 -3.05
CA SER A 89 -0.09 23.92 -1.60
C SER A 89 -0.31 25.25 -0.92
N THR A 90 -1.20 25.25 0.07
CA THR A 90 -1.43 26.41 0.93
C THR A 90 -0.30 26.53 1.95
N PHE A 91 0.07 27.76 2.29
CA PHE A 91 1.09 28.04 3.29
C PHE A 91 0.68 29.22 4.17
N ASN A 92 1.27 29.30 5.37
CA ASN A 92 1.08 30.42 6.27
C ASN A 92 2.17 31.48 5.98
N PRO A 93 1.81 32.71 5.55
CA PRO A 93 2.80 33.76 5.29
C PRO A 93 3.68 34.10 6.50
N ASN A 94 3.21 33.89 7.73
CA ASN A 94 4.00 34.11 8.95
C ASN A 94 5.12 33.08 9.15
N LEU A 95 5.09 31.97 8.39
CA LEU A 95 6.11 30.92 8.38
C LEU A 95 7.04 31.05 7.16
N VAL A 96 7.01 32.19 6.49
CA VAL A 96 7.87 32.54 5.37
C VAL A 96 8.72 33.73 5.77
N THR A 97 10.04 33.54 5.69
CA THR A 97 11.04 34.62 5.74
C THR A 97 11.74 34.66 4.39
N ASP A 98 12.60 35.64 4.14
CA ASP A 98 13.34 35.69 2.88
C ASP A 98 14.22 34.45 2.65
N ASN A 99 14.66 33.79 3.73
CA ASN A 99 15.66 32.72 3.69
C ASN A 99 15.15 31.35 4.17
N ALA A 100 13.87 31.24 4.51
CA ALA A 100 13.27 30.00 4.99
C ALA A 100 11.76 29.99 4.80
N ILE A 101 11.23 28.83 4.41
CA ILE A 101 9.79 28.52 4.38
C ILE A 101 9.57 27.29 5.24
N ILE A 102 8.59 27.33 6.14
CA ILE A 102 8.10 26.15 6.85
C ILE A 102 6.74 25.77 6.28
N ILE A 103 6.62 24.56 5.74
CA ILE A 103 5.40 24.07 5.06
C ILE A 103 5.09 22.63 5.43
N THR A 104 3.80 22.32 5.56
CA THR A 104 3.29 20.94 5.65
C THR A 104 2.81 20.48 4.28
N ILE A 105 3.26 19.32 3.81
CA ILE A 105 2.81 18.73 2.55
C ILE A 105 1.36 18.24 2.74
N ASN A 106 0.47 18.59 1.82
CA ASN A 106 -0.94 18.21 1.93
C ASN A 106 -1.12 16.69 1.74
N ILE A 107 -2.05 16.07 2.48
CA ILE A 107 -2.38 14.64 2.33
C ILE A 107 -2.86 14.28 0.91
N ASN A 108 -3.43 15.25 0.20
CA ASN A 108 -3.94 15.09 -1.16
C ASN A 108 -2.89 15.37 -2.25
N THR A 109 -1.65 15.71 -1.87
CA THR A 109 -0.57 15.94 -2.85
C THR A 109 -0.33 14.65 -3.64
N PRO A 110 -0.46 14.66 -4.97
CA PRO A 110 -0.24 13.48 -5.80
C PRO A 110 1.21 12.98 -5.70
N TYR A 111 1.37 11.65 -5.63
CA TYR A 111 2.67 10.96 -5.61
C TYR A 111 2.86 10.01 -6.80
N VAL A 112 1.82 9.81 -7.62
CA VAL A 112 1.85 8.99 -8.84
C VAL A 112 1.79 9.91 -10.05
N ASN A 113 2.63 9.67 -11.05
CA ASN A 113 2.71 10.46 -12.29
C ASN A 113 2.90 11.97 -12.05
N GLY A 114 3.48 12.35 -10.90
CA GLY A 114 3.84 13.73 -10.60
C GLY A 114 5.14 14.15 -11.30
N SER A 115 5.38 15.46 -11.41
CA SER A 115 6.62 16.01 -11.98
C SER A 115 7.88 15.70 -11.17
N ASN A 116 7.74 15.24 -9.93
CA ASN A 116 8.80 15.06 -8.93
C ASN A 116 9.56 16.37 -8.66
N LYS A 117 8.81 17.49 -8.67
CA LYS A 117 9.30 18.84 -8.44
C LYS A 117 8.61 19.50 -7.25
N LEU A 118 9.40 20.20 -6.45
CA LEU A 118 8.97 21.33 -5.64
C LEU A 118 9.18 22.60 -6.46
N LYS A 119 8.14 23.40 -6.66
CA LYS A 119 8.18 24.66 -7.39
C LYS A 119 7.73 25.81 -6.51
N LEU A 120 8.53 26.86 -6.43
CA LEU A 120 8.19 28.11 -5.74
C LEU A 120 8.03 29.23 -6.75
N VAL A 121 6.94 29.99 -6.63
CA VAL A 121 6.67 31.17 -7.45
C VAL A 121 6.66 32.39 -6.54
N THR A 122 7.50 33.37 -6.85
CA THR A 122 7.60 34.66 -6.16
C THR A 122 7.25 35.79 -7.14
N ALA A 123 7.18 37.03 -6.66
CA ALA A 123 7.00 38.19 -7.54
C ALA A 123 8.18 38.39 -8.51
N THR A 124 9.36 37.87 -8.17
CA THR A 124 10.63 38.10 -8.88
C THR A 124 11.07 36.92 -9.74
N GLY A 125 10.36 35.79 -9.71
CA GLY A 125 10.67 34.63 -10.54
C GLY A 125 10.08 33.32 -10.04
N THR A 126 10.58 32.23 -10.60
CA THR A 126 10.19 30.85 -10.24
C THR A 126 11.45 30.01 -10.10
N VAL A 127 11.44 29.09 -9.14
CA VAL A 127 12.50 28.09 -8.95
C VAL A 127 11.87 26.71 -8.81
N GLU A 128 12.52 25.72 -9.41
CA GLU A 128 12.18 24.30 -9.26
C GLU A 128 13.31 23.55 -8.57
N TYR A 129 12.95 22.55 -7.79
CA TYR A 129 13.85 21.69 -7.04
C TYR A 129 13.41 20.23 -7.16
N ASP A 130 14.35 19.32 -7.37
CA ASP A 130 14.06 17.87 -7.44
C ASP A 130 13.61 17.37 -6.07
N PHE A 131 12.32 17.00 -6.00
CA PHE A 131 11.68 16.60 -4.76
C PHE A 131 10.52 15.63 -5.03
N VAL A 132 10.69 14.38 -4.59
CA VAL A 132 9.72 13.31 -4.78
C VAL A 132 8.72 13.31 -3.62
N ILE A 133 7.43 13.15 -3.93
CA ILE A 133 6.41 12.89 -2.90
C ILE A 133 6.27 11.39 -2.73
N ALA A 134 6.57 10.91 -1.53
CA ALA A 134 6.42 9.53 -1.15
C ALA A 134 4.93 9.13 -1.06
N PRO A 135 4.54 7.93 -1.53
CA PRO A 135 3.21 7.40 -1.25
C PRO A 135 3.02 7.13 0.25
N PRO A 136 1.82 6.76 0.70
CA PRO A 136 1.65 6.09 1.99
C PRO A 136 2.49 4.81 2.07
N SER A 137 2.75 4.31 3.29
CA SER A 137 3.39 3.01 3.47
C SER A 137 2.59 1.92 2.73
N PRO A 138 3.29 0.98 2.06
CA PRO A 138 2.61 -0.04 1.28
C PRO A 138 1.74 -0.91 2.18
N ILE A 139 0.57 -1.31 1.69
CA ILE A 139 -0.28 -2.29 2.35
C ILE A 139 -0.13 -3.59 1.58
N PHE A 140 0.12 -4.70 2.29
CA PHE A 140 0.22 -6.03 1.68
C PHE A 140 -0.84 -6.95 2.28
N ASN A 141 -1.91 -7.16 1.51
CA ASN A 141 -3.11 -7.87 1.96
C ASN A 141 -3.01 -9.39 1.80
N GLY A 142 -2.15 -9.85 0.89
CA GLY A 142 -1.87 -11.25 0.65
C GLY A 142 -1.35 -11.52 -0.75
N PHE A 143 -1.09 -12.77 -1.08
CA PHE A 143 -0.62 -13.17 -2.41
C PHE A 143 -1.19 -14.52 -2.84
N GLN A 144 -1.30 -14.74 -4.15
CA GLN A 144 -1.86 -15.95 -4.75
C GLN A 144 -1.02 -16.33 -5.99
N SER A 145 -0.55 -17.57 -6.21
CA SER A 145 -0.77 -18.74 -5.37
C SER A 145 0.20 -18.92 -4.21
N ILE A 146 -0.29 -19.24 -3.01
CA ILE A 146 0.59 -19.53 -1.88
C ILE A 146 1.44 -20.78 -2.15
N ASN A 147 0.85 -21.81 -2.73
CA ASN A 147 1.53 -23.07 -3.01
C ASN A 147 2.20 -23.10 -4.39
N ALA A 148 2.51 -21.92 -4.93
CA ALA A 148 3.24 -21.78 -6.18
C ALA A 148 4.65 -22.40 -6.08
N ALA A 149 5.05 -23.08 -7.14
CA ALA A 149 6.41 -23.62 -7.27
C ALA A 149 7.40 -22.52 -7.66
N ASP A 150 8.68 -22.74 -7.35
CA ASP A 150 9.75 -21.86 -7.80
C ASP A 150 9.72 -21.70 -9.33
N GLY A 151 10.02 -20.49 -9.82
CA GLY A 151 9.97 -20.15 -11.24
C GLY A 151 8.57 -19.84 -11.78
N THR A 152 7.51 -19.98 -10.97
CA THR A 152 6.15 -19.59 -11.37
C THR A 152 5.79 -18.19 -10.87
N ASN A 153 4.79 -17.57 -11.48
CA ASN A 153 4.33 -16.25 -11.08
C ASN A 153 3.33 -16.33 -9.92
N ILE A 154 3.49 -15.42 -8.97
CA ILE A 154 2.50 -15.09 -7.95
C ILE A 154 2.00 -13.66 -8.14
N THR A 155 0.75 -13.43 -7.75
CA THR A 155 0.09 -12.14 -7.71
C THR A 155 -0.03 -11.68 -6.26
N LEU A 156 0.64 -10.60 -5.92
CA LEU A 156 0.57 -9.93 -4.63
C LEU A 156 -0.54 -8.88 -4.70
N LYS A 157 -1.42 -8.84 -3.71
CA LYS A 157 -2.54 -7.90 -3.59
C LYS A 157 -2.28 -6.93 -2.43
N GLY A 158 -2.57 -5.65 -2.64
CA GLY A 158 -2.29 -4.61 -1.65
C GLY A 158 -2.65 -3.22 -2.12
N ASN A 159 -2.01 -2.21 -1.54
CA ASN A 159 -2.15 -0.81 -1.92
C ASN A 159 -0.79 -0.09 -1.89
N TYR A 160 -0.69 1.00 -2.63
CA TYR A 160 0.47 1.92 -2.66
C TYR A 160 1.76 1.29 -3.18
N PHE A 161 1.65 0.36 -4.13
CA PHE A 161 2.79 -0.26 -4.80
C PHE A 161 3.40 0.67 -5.86
N VAL A 162 3.96 1.80 -5.40
CA VAL A 162 4.69 2.74 -6.25
C VAL A 162 6.16 2.33 -6.30
N ASN A 163 6.64 1.99 -7.50
CA ASN A 163 8.00 1.50 -7.76
C ASN A 163 8.43 0.40 -6.76
N PRO A 164 7.66 -0.70 -6.66
CA PRO A 164 7.91 -1.73 -5.68
C PRO A 164 9.14 -2.57 -6.04
N THR A 165 9.75 -3.15 -5.02
CA THR A 165 10.64 -4.31 -5.13
C THR A 165 10.05 -5.45 -4.30
N VAL A 166 10.26 -6.69 -4.72
CA VAL A 166 9.73 -7.88 -4.04
C VAL A 166 10.88 -8.80 -3.66
N LYS A 167 10.86 -9.31 -2.42
CA LYS A 167 11.77 -10.35 -1.96
C LYS A 167 11.01 -11.56 -1.44
N VAL A 168 11.61 -12.73 -1.62
CA VAL A 168 11.18 -13.99 -1.02
C VAL A 168 12.31 -14.46 -0.11
N GLY A 169 12.09 -14.35 1.20
CA GLY A 169 13.16 -14.39 2.18
C GLY A 169 14.16 -13.26 1.94
N ASN A 170 15.40 -13.59 1.56
CA ASN A 170 16.44 -12.61 1.26
C ASN A 170 16.72 -12.47 -0.25
N THR A 171 16.01 -13.23 -1.09
CA THR A 171 16.26 -13.29 -2.54
C THR A 171 15.28 -12.39 -3.28
N ASP A 172 15.78 -11.61 -4.23
CA ASP A 172 14.93 -10.77 -5.08
C ASP A 172 14.05 -11.63 -6.00
N ALA A 173 12.76 -11.29 -6.07
CA ALA A 173 11.81 -11.85 -7.02
C ALA A 173 11.68 -10.91 -8.22
N ALA A 174 11.71 -11.46 -9.44
CA ALA A 174 11.58 -10.67 -10.65
C ALA A 174 10.14 -10.19 -10.82
N ILE A 175 9.92 -8.87 -10.88
CA ILE A 175 8.60 -8.29 -11.14
C ILE A 175 8.32 -8.34 -12.63
N VAL A 176 7.19 -8.96 -13.00
CA VAL A 176 6.69 -9.06 -14.38
C VAL A 176 5.86 -7.82 -14.73
N SER A 177 4.99 -7.40 -13.81
CA SER A 177 4.14 -6.22 -13.94
C SER A 177 3.66 -5.76 -12.57
N TYR A 178 3.31 -4.48 -12.43
CA TYR A 178 2.63 -3.97 -11.25
C TYR A 178 1.75 -2.77 -11.58
N ASP A 179 0.74 -2.56 -10.75
CA ASP A 179 0.00 -1.32 -10.60
C ASP A 179 -0.02 -0.94 -9.10
N LEU A 180 -0.88 0.01 -8.70
CA LEU A 180 -0.94 0.46 -7.31
C LEU A 180 -1.48 -0.57 -6.33
N THR A 181 -2.20 -1.59 -6.80
CA THR A 181 -2.88 -2.59 -5.97
C THR A 181 -2.45 -4.03 -6.23
N HIS A 182 -1.75 -4.30 -7.33
CA HIS A 182 -1.28 -5.62 -7.69
C HIS A 182 0.18 -5.62 -8.14
N ILE A 183 0.93 -6.65 -7.74
CA ILE A 183 2.25 -6.97 -8.30
C ILE A 183 2.23 -8.41 -8.78
N VAL A 184 2.64 -8.65 -10.02
CA VAL A 184 2.93 -10.00 -10.52
C VAL A 184 4.44 -10.19 -10.47
N ALA A 185 4.90 -11.17 -9.71
CA ALA A 185 6.32 -11.47 -9.53
C ALA A 185 6.60 -12.97 -9.69
N THR A 186 7.75 -13.31 -10.28
CA THR A 186 8.23 -14.69 -10.43
C THR A 186 8.98 -15.14 -9.19
N LEU A 187 8.58 -16.28 -8.62
CA LEU A 187 9.25 -16.87 -7.46
C LEU A 187 10.69 -17.28 -7.80
N PRO A 188 11.70 -16.85 -7.04
CA PRO A 188 13.07 -17.33 -7.21
C PRO A 188 13.22 -18.77 -6.72
N ALA A 189 14.35 -19.41 -7.05
CA ALA A 189 14.70 -20.71 -6.49
C ALA A 189 14.87 -20.65 -4.97
N GLY A 190 14.40 -21.67 -4.26
CA GLY A 190 14.43 -21.77 -2.80
C GLY A 190 13.34 -20.95 -2.10
N SER A 191 12.19 -20.72 -2.75
CA SER A 191 11.11 -19.90 -2.18
C SER A 191 10.33 -20.59 -1.08
N GLN A 192 10.24 -21.91 -1.11
CA GLN A 192 9.42 -22.69 -0.17
C GLN A 192 9.79 -22.42 1.30
N GLY A 193 8.79 -22.15 2.12
CA GLY A 193 8.95 -21.81 3.53
C GLY A 193 9.54 -20.42 3.80
N LYS A 194 9.63 -19.54 2.80
CA LYS A 194 10.06 -18.15 2.96
C LYS A 194 8.88 -17.19 2.89
N LYS A 195 8.97 -16.10 3.66
CA LYS A 195 8.00 -15.00 3.61
C LYS A 195 8.24 -14.12 2.40
N VAL A 196 7.18 -13.52 1.89
CA VAL A 196 7.23 -12.51 0.83
C VAL A 196 7.23 -11.13 1.47
N SER A 197 8.08 -10.23 0.97
CA SER A 197 8.08 -8.83 1.37
C SER A 197 8.05 -7.90 0.16
N VAL A 198 7.33 -6.79 0.30
CA VAL A 198 7.26 -5.70 -0.67
C VAL A 198 7.90 -4.47 -0.06
N THR A 199 8.81 -3.84 -0.79
CA THR A 199 9.45 -2.58 -0.41
C THR A 199 9.10 -1.51 -1.42
N THR A 200 8.66 -0.35 -0.94
CA THR A 200 8.52 0.89 -1.73
C THR A 200 9.37 1.99 -1.08
N LEU A 201 9.35 3.19 -1.66
CA LEU A 201 9.99 4.38 -1.05
C LEU A 201 9.49 4.69 0.37
N SER A 202 8.30 4.20 0.74
CA SER A 202 7.63 4.49 2.01
C SER A 202 7.70 3.36 3.03
N GLY A 203 8.54 2.36 2.77
CA GLY A 203 8.85 1.30 3.72
C GLY A 203 8.73 -0.10 3.15
N THR A 204 8.90 -1.09 4.03
CA THR A 204 8.81 -2.51 3.70
C THR A 204 7.70 -3.16 4.53
N VAL A 205 6.89 -3.99 3.88
CA VAL A 205 5.89 -4.84 4.52
C VAL A 205 6.15 -6.30 4.16
N THR A 206 5.99 -7.18 5.13
CA THR A 206 6.20 -8.63 4.98
C THR A 206 4.90 -9.35 5.30
N TYR A 207 4.48 -10.26 4.43
CA TYR A 207 3.29 -11.07 4.71
C TYR A 207 3.59 -12.15 5.75
N SER A 208 2.60 -12.49 6.56
CA SER A 208 2.81 -13.44 7.68
C SER A 208 3.05 -14.86 7.17
N SER A 209 2.29 -15.27 6.15
CA SER A 209 2.36 -16.61 5.55
C SER A 209 3.56 -16.78 4.61
N GLN A 210 4.11 -17.99 4.62
CA GLN A 210 5.24 -18.39 3.78
C GLN A 210 4.75 -19.10 2.50
N ILE A 211 5.57 -19.05 1.44
CA ILE A 211 5.35 -19.84 0.22
C ILE A 211 5.28 -21.33 0.56
N GLY A 212 4.32 -22.05 -0.03
CA GLY A 212 4.21 -23.50 0.03
C GLY A 212 3.58 -24.07 1.30
N THR A 213 3.07 -23.21 2.19
CA THR A 213 2.61 -23.67 3.51
C THR A 213 1.10 -23.78 3.67
N SER A 214 0.33 -23.49 2.61
CA SER A 214 -1.12 -23.47 2.69
C SER A 214 -1.74 -24.86 2.60
N ILE A 215 -2.68 -25.13 3.49
CA ILE A 215 -3.64 -26.24 3.44
C ILE A 215 -4.97 -25.75 2.86
N TYR A 216 -5.38 -24.53 3.19
CA TYR A 216 -6.52 -23.83 2.61
C TYR A 216 -6.13 -22.39 2.27
N ASP A 217 -6.34 -22.00 1.02
CA ASP A 217 -6.31 -20.61 0.55
C ASP A 217 -7.14 -20.53 -0.73
N ASP A 218 -8.29 -19.86 -0.67
CA ASP A 218 -9.44 -19.94 -1.60
C ASP A 218 -10.06 -21.34 -1.82
N THR A 219 -9.24 -22.37 -1.73
CA THR A 219 -9.58 -23.78 -1.90
C THR A 219 -8.62 -24.63 -1.08
N PHE A 220 -9.01 -25.87 -0.81
CA PHE A 220 -8.13 -26.82 -0.14
C PHE A 220 -7.04 -27.35 -1.09
N SER A 221 -5.82 -27.49 -0.57
CA SER A 221 -4.71 -28.09 -1.29
C SER A 221 -4.62 -29.58 -1.02
N GLY A 222 -4.69 -30.40 -2.07
CA GLY A 222 -4.60 -31.86 -1.97
C GLY A 222 -5.94 -32.56 -1.69
N GLY A 223 -5.87 -33.81 -1.24
CA GLY A 223 -7.04 -34.68 -1.00
C GLY A 223 -7.76 -34.44 0.33
N ILE A 224 -7.92 -33.17 0.71
CA ILE A 224 -8.58 -32.80 1.97
C ILE A 224 -10.05 -33.20 1.96
N SER A 225 -10.52 -33.78 3.06
CA SER A 225 -11.95 -33.83 3.38
C SER A 225 -12.25 -32.90 4.54
N ASN A 226 -13.45 -32.35 4.57
CA ASN A 226 -13.92 -31.51 5.67
C ASN A 226 -15.36 -31.87 6.02
N ALA A 227 -15.69 -31.68 7.30
CA ALA A 227 -16.99 -32.01 7.85
C ALA A 227 -17.28 -31.14 9.08
N THR A 228 -18.54 -31.12 9.50
CA THR A 228 -18.96 -30.53 10.75
C THR A 228 -19.57 -31.54 11.69
N TRP A 229 -19.53 -31.25 12.98
CA TRP A 229 -20.32 -31.97 13.97
C TRP A 229 -21.70 -31.30 14.13
N ALA A 230 -22.61 -31.94 14.86
CA ALA A 230 -23.94 -31.42 15.22
C ALA A 230 -24.80 -30.87 14.05
N GLY A 231 -24.48 -31.22 12.80
CA GLY A 231 -25.15 -30.73 11.59
C GLY A 231 -25.02 -29.22 11.38
N ASP A 232 -23.86 -28.63 11.71
CA ASP A 232 -23.59 -27.22 11.39
C ASP A 232 -23.56 -27.00 9.87
N THR A 233 -23.96 -25.81 9.45
CA THR A 233 -23.82 -25.37 8.06
C THR A 233 -22.47 -24.69 7.87
N TYR A 234 -21.86 -24.93 6.71
CA TYR A 234 -20.59 -24.31 6.35
C TYR A 234 -20.51 -24.14 4.83
N ASP A 235 -19.64 -23.22 4.41
CA ASP A 235 -19.31 -22.93 3.02
C ASP A 235 -17.79 -22.72 2.93
N THR A 236 -17.10 -23.57 2.17
CA THR A 236 -15.64 -23.50 2.00
C THR A 236 -15.22 -22.59 0.85
N ALA A 237 -16.19 -22.01 0.13
CA ALA A 237 -15.98 -21.13 -1.00
C ALA A 237 -16.76 -19.82 -0.83
N TYR A 238 -16.93 -19.37 0.42
CA TYR A 238 -17.69 -18.15 0.71
C TYR A 238 -17.04 -16.94 0.05
N SER A 239 -17.81 -16.21 -0.76
CA SER A 239 -17.31 -15.05 -1.53
C SER A 239 -18.26 -13.85 -1.53
N THR A 240 -19.28 -13.84 -0.65
CA THR A 240 -20.40 -12.88 -0.73
C THR A 240 -20.03 -11.48 -0.21
N ASP A 241 -19.34 -11.40 0.92
CA ASP A 241 -18.93 -10.14 1.54
C ASP A 241 -17.40 -10.11 1.70
N PRO A 242 -16.70 -9.22 0.96
CA PRO A 242 -15.25 -9.07 1.05
C PRO A 242 -14.72 -8.77 2.46
N ALA A 243 -15.53 -8.16 3.34
CA ALA A 243 -15.11 -7.90 4.72
C ALA A 243 -14.92 -9.20 5.54
N ASN A 244 -15.43 -10.32 5.04
CA ASN A 244 -15.29 -11.65 5.66
C ASN A 244 -14.27 -12.53 4.92
N ILE A 245 -13.42 -11.95 4.07
CA ILE A 245 -12.35 -12.64 3.34
C ILE A 245 -11.04 -11.97 3.71
N LYS A 246 -10.05 -12.75 4.18
CA LYS A 246 -8.79 -12.18 4.66
C LYS A 246 -7.76 -12.06 3.55
N GLN A 247 -7.69 -13.07 2.69
CA GLN A 247 -6.78 -13.15 1.55
C GLN A 247 -7.50 -13.82 0.38
N GLY A 248 -7.03 -13.58 -0.84
CA GLY A 248 -7.56 -14.25 -2.01
C GLY A 248 -8.91 -13.67 -2.42
N GLU A 249 -9.87 -14.54 -2.61
CA GLU A 249 -11.22 -14.31 -3.12
C GLU A 249 -12.30 -15.08 -2.35
N LYS A 250 -11.91 -16.05 -1.51
CA LYS A 250 -12.81 -16.91 -0.75
C LYS A 250 -12.28 -17.19 0.65
N ALA A 251 -13.20 -17.42 1.57
CA ALA A 251 -12.91 -17.91 2.91
C ALA A 251 -13.81 -19.10 3.27
N ILE A 252 -13.50 -19.77 4.37
CA ILE A 252 -14.40 -20.73 4.99
C ILE A 252 -15.35 -19.96 5.91
N LYS A 253 -16.66 -20.04 5.64
CA LYS A 253 -17.72 -19.63 6.57
C LYS A 253 -18.26 -20.86 7.28
N TRP A 254 -18.32 -20.81 8.60
CA TRP A 254 -18.87 -21.87 9.43
C TRP A 254 -19.89 -21.30 10.43
N ASP A 255 -21.14 -21.70 10.30
CA ASP A 255 -22.20 -21.35 11.24
C ASP A 255 -22.25 -22.42 12.34
N VAL A 256 -21.53 -22.12 13.42
CA VAL A 256 -21.23 -23.07 14.48
C VAL A 256 -22.36 -23.14 15.50
N LYS A 257 -22.74 -24.37 15.88
CA LYS A 257 -23.63 -24.63 17.02
C LYS A 257 -22.88 -24.85 18.32
N ALA A 258 -23.63 -24.85 19.42
CA ALA A 258 -23.14 -25.20 20.74
C ALA A 258 -22.42 -26.57 20.73
N TRP A 259 -21.21 -26.63 21.28
CA TRP A 259 -20.42 -27.87 21.45
C TRP A 259 -20.06 -28.60 20.15
N SER A 260 -20.14 -27.91 19.01
CA SER A 260 -19.87 -28.47 17.70
C SER A 260 -18.41 -28.27 17.25
N ALA A 261 -18.04 -28.76 16.08
CA ALA A 261 -16.74 -28.54 15.50
C ALA A 261 -16.74 -28.50 13.97
N PHE A 262 -15.72 -27.85 13.41
CA PHE A 262 -15.33 -27.94 12.02
C PHE A 262 -14.05 -28.77 11.93
N GLN A 263 -14.07 -29.80 11.10
CA GLN A 263 -13.03 -30.79 10.98
C GLN A 263 -12.43 -30.74 9.58
N ILE A 264 -11.10 -30.77 9.51
CA ILE A 264 -10.31 -30.86 8.29
C ILE A 264 -9.42 -32.09 8.44
N ASP A 265 -9.57 -33.03 7.51
CA ASP A 265 -8.84 -34.29 7.52
C ASP A 265 -7.96 -34.43 6.28
N ASN A 266 -6.99 -35.35 6.39
CA ASN A 266 -6.11 -35.77 5.31
C ASN A 266 -5.21 -34.64 4.79
N SER A 267 -4.65 -33.81 5.70
CA SER A 267 -3.71 -32.77 5.28
C SER A 267 -2.61 -33.32 4.37
N PRO A 268 -2.09 -32.50 3.45
CA PRO A 268 -0.81 -32.78 2.82
C PRO A 268 0.27 -33.09 3.85
N SER A 269 1.35 -33.73 3.39
CA SER A 269 2.51 -34.01 4.23
C SER A 269 3.05 -32.72 4.84
N ILE A 270 3.23 -32.72 6.16
CA ILE A 270 3.78 -31.56 6.88
C ILE A 270 5.30 -31.71 6.94
N PRO A 271 6.08 -30.73 6.48
CA PRO A 271 7.53 -30.76 6.57
C PRO A 271 8.01 -30.89 8.02
N SER A 272 9.03 -31.71 8.24
CA SER A 272 9.58 -31.96 9.59
C SER A 272 10.10 -30.70 10.30
N ALA A 273 10.48 -29.68 9.52
CA ALA A 273 10.96 -28.39 10.01
C ALA A 273 9.85 -27.39 10.35
N ALA A 274 8.58 -27.71 10.08
CA ALA A 274 7.46 -26.86 10.49
C ALA A 274 7.41 -26.77 12.02
N LYS A 275 7.02 -25.61 12.55
CA LYS A 275 6.94 -25.32 13.99
C LYS A 275 5.55 -25.42 14.59
N GLY A 276 4.51 -25.33 13.75
CA GLY A 276 3.13 -25.34 14.18
C GLY A 276 2.15 -25.11 13.06
N ILE A 277 0.90 -24.89 13.43
CA ILE A 277 -0.17 -24.46 12.54
C ILE A 277 -0.36 -22.95 12.59
N ARG A 278 -0.81 -22.39 11.47
CA ARG A 278 -1.24 -21.00 11.37
C ARG A 278 -2.57 -20.87 10.66
N PHE A 279 -3.32 -19.83 10.98
CA PHE A 279 -4.57 -19.51 10.30
C PHE A 279 -4.99 -18.08 10.61
N TYR A 280 -5.81 -17.51 9.74
CA TYR A 280 -6.58 -16.32 10.06
C TYR A 280 -8.00 -16.71 10.47
N ILE A 281 -8.52 -16.06 11.51
CA ILE A 281 -9.86 -16.33 12.02
C ILE A 281 -10.53 -15.06 12.53
N LYS A 282 -11.84 -14.96 12.34
CA LYS A 282 -12.72 -14.02 13.06
C LYS A 282 -14.08 -14.64 13.31
N SER A 283 -14.87 -14.00 14.15
CA SER A 283 -16.25 -14.42 14.46
C SER A 283 -17.19 -13.23 14.55
N THR A 284 -18.48 -13.43 14.28
CA THR A 284 -19.48 -12.34 14.38
C THR A 284 -19.67 -11.80 15.80
N SER A 285 -19.37 -12.60 16.82
CA SER A 285 -19.35 -12.20 18.23
C SER A 285 -18.12 -12.80 18.90
N ALA A 286 -17.43 -12.02 19.74
CA ALA A 286 -16.17 -12.46 20.33
C ALA A 286 -16.32 -13.77 21.13
N ILE A 287 -15.36 -14.67 20.95
CA ILE A 287 -15.26 -15.95 21.66
C ILE A 287 -14.07 -15.85 22.61
N ASN A 288 -14.30 -15.92 23.93
CA ASN A 288 -13.24 -15.79 24.93
C ASN A 288 -12.72 -17.17 25.36
N ASN A 289 -11.49 -17.51 24.94
CA ASN A 289 -10.81 -18.77 25.24
C ASN A 289 -11.68 -20.03 24.99
N GLY A 290 -12.47 -19.96 23.92
CA GLY A 290 -13.61 -20.84 23.71
C GLY A 290 -13.51 -21.75 22.50
N LEU A 291 -12.55 -21.50 21.60
CA LEU A 291 -12.30 -22.36 20.46
C LEU A 291 -11.12 -23.27 20.77
N ARG A 292 -11.39 -24.57 20.96
CA ARG A 292 -10.39 -25.61 21.21
C ARG A 292 -9.88 -26.17 19.89
N LEU A 293 -8.59 -26.45 19.81
CA LEU A 293 -7.99 -27.13 18.67
C LEU A 293 -7.57 -28.53 19.06
N ILE A 294 -7.97 -29.51 18.25
CA ILE A 294 -7.68 -30.93 18.46
C ILE A 294 -6.90 -31.41 17.25
N LEU A 295 -5.73 -32.01 17.52
CA LEU A 295 -4.81 -32.48 16.51
C LEU A 295 -4.82 -34.01 16.48
N ASN A 296 -4.99 -34.59 15.29
CA ASN A 296 -4.96 -36.04 15.05
C ASN A 296 -5.88 -36.83 16.00
N TYR A 297 -7.06 -36.26 16.30
CA TYR A 297 -8.06 -36.80 17.23
C TYR A 297 -7.55 -37.04 18.67
N SER A 298 -6.43 -36.43 19.06
CA SER A 298 -5.89 -36.53 20.40
C SER A 298 -6.52 -35.49 21.33
N TRP A 299 -7.26 -35.96 22.32
CA TRP A 299 -7.90 -35.12 23.34
C TRP A 299 -7.02 -34.82 24.56
N GLY A 300 -5.80 -35.38 24.61
CA GLY A 300 -4.91 -35.25 25.76
C GLY A 300 -4.37 -33.83 25.98
N THR A 301 -4.09 -33.09 24.89
CA THR A 301 -3.59 -31.72 24.96
C THR A 301 -4.20 -30.89 23.83
N THR A 302 -5.17 -30.05 24.17
CA THR A 302 -6.02 -29.31 23.22
C THR A 302 -5.96 -27.81 23.54
N PRO A 303 -5.11 -27.03 22.85
CA PRO A 303 -5.00 -25.60 23.11
C PRO A 303 -6.32 -24.90 22.78
N SER A 304 -6.71 -23.94 23.63
CA SER A 304 -7.83 -23.05 23.39
C SER A 304 -7.33 -21.67 22.93
N ILE A 305 -8.11 -21.01 22.07
CA ILE A 305 -7.87 -19.64 21.65
C ILE A 305 -9.10 -18.76 21.87
N SER A 306 -8.86 -17.45 21.98
CA SER A 306 -9.89 -16.43 21.83
C SER A 306 -10.01 -16.02 20.36
N VAL A 307 -11.21 -15.61 19.94
CA VAL A 307 -11.49 -15.14 18.58
C VAL A 307 -12.20 -13.79 18.66
N GLY A 308 -11.65 -12.78 17.98
CA GLY A 308 -12.21 -11.43 17.89
C GLY A 308 -13.24 -11.27 16.76
N THR A 309 -13.78 -10.05 16.63
CA THR A 309 -14.67 -9.67 15.53
C THR A 309 -13.93 -9.21 14.28
N GLU A 310 -12.66 -8.84 14.42
CA GLU A 310 -11.72 -8.59 13.33
C GLU A 310 -10.84 -9.81 13.09
N TYR A 311 -10.30 -9.95 11.87
CA TYR A 311 -9.38 -11.03 11.54
C TYR A 311 -8.12 -10.99 12.40
N GLN A 312 -7.80 -12.14 12.99
CA GLN A 312 -6.60 -12.34 13.78
C GLN A 312 -5.73 -13.42 13.14
N TYR A 313 -4.44 -13.16 13.06
CA TYR A 313 -3.45 -14.17 12.72
C TYR A 313 -3.11 -14.98 13.97
N VAL A 314 -3.24 -16.30 13.89
CA VAL A 314 -2.97 -17.21 15.01
C VAL A 314 -1.90 -18.20 14.59
N GLU A 315 -0.88 -18.36 15.44
CA GLU A 315 0.11 -19.43 15.36
C GLU A 315 0.01 -20.31 16.61
N ILE A 316 -0.10 -21.63 16.42
CA ILE A 316 -0.08 -22.59 17.53
C ILE A 316 1.09 -23.54 17.34
N PRO A 317 2.12 -23.51 18.19
CA PRO A 317 3.26 -24.39 18.08
C PRO A 317 2.89 -25.84 18.39
N TRP A 318 3.63 -26.79 17.83
CA TRP A 318 3.42 -28.24 18.07
C TRP A 318 3.47 -28.60 19.56
N SER A 319 4.29 -27.91 20.34
CA SER A 319 4.39 -28.10 21.80
C SER A 319 3.07 -27.82 22.52
N SER A 320 2.20 -26.95 21.99
CA SER A 320 0.86 -26.70 22.55
C SER A 320 -0.08 -27.89 22.39
N PHE A 321 0.25 -28.84 21.52
CA PHE A 321 -0.43 -30.13 21.36
C PHE A 321 0.33 -31.28 22.05
N GLY A 322 1.37 -30.97 22.83
CA GLY A 322 2.21 -31.98 23.48
C GLY A 322 3.20 -32.68 22.55
N LEU A 323 3.42 -32.16 21.35
CA LEU A 323 4.36 -32.73 20.37
C LEU A 323 5.75 -32.08 20.46
N THR A 324 6.80 -32.88 20.28
CA THR A 324 8.20 -32.41 20.25
C THR A 324 8.71 -32.18 18.82
N SER A 325 7.97 -32.61 17.81
CA SER A 325 8.29 -32.44 16.38
C SER A 325 7.01 -32.33 15.56
N ALA A 326 7.12 -31.86 14.31
CA ALA A 326 6.00 -31.85 13.38
C ALA A 326 5.47 -33.27 13.14
N PRO A 327 4.14 -33.48 13.11
CA PRO A 327 3.56 -34.75 12.68
C PRO A 327 3.73 -34.92 11.17
N SER A 328 3.71 -36.16 10.65
CA SER A 328 3.82 -36.40 9.20
C SER A 328 2.60 -35.90 8.42
N THR A 329 1.43 -35.95 9.04
CA THR A 329 0.14 -35.49 8.52
C THR A 329 -0.67 -34.89 9.68
N MET A 330 -1.69 -34.13 9.34
CA MET A 330 -2.54 -33.44 10.29
C MET A 330 -4.02 -33.63 9.95
N ASN A 331 -4.79 -34.10 10.93
CA ASN A 331 -6.21 -33.82 11.04
C ASN A 331 -6.37 -32.72 12.09
N ILE A 332 -7.07 -31.65 11.75
CA ILE A 332 -7.30 -30.51 12.63
C ILE A 332 -8.80 -30.32 12.84
N VAL A 333 -9.18 -30.18 14.09
CA VAL A 333 -10.56 -29.90 14.47
C VAL A 333 -10.60 -28.60 15.25
N PHE A 334 -11.41 -27.66 14.77
CA PHE A 334 -11.77 -26.44 15.48
C PHE A 334 -13.07 -26.71 16.23
N ASN A 335 -13.00 -26.87 17.55
CA ASN A 335 -14.14 -27.22 18.40
C ASN A 335 -14.64 -26.00 19.18
N ASN A 336 -15.92 -25.66 19.01
CA ASN A 336 -16.57 -24.61 19.79
C ASN A 336 -16.97 -25.15 21.17
N ASN A 337 -16.18 -24.79 22.18
CA ASN A 337 -16.34 -25.20 23.56
C ASN A 337 -17.06 -24.14 24.41
N THR A 338 -17.82 -23.23 23.80
CA THR A 338 -18.52 -22.15 24.54
C THR A 338 -20.01 -22.41 24.80
N GLY A 339 -20.58 -23.48 24.23
CA GLY A 339 -22.01 -23.77 24.32
C GLY A 339 -22.92 -22.75 23.62
N ASN A 340 -22.35 -21.71 22.97
CA ASN A 340 -23.09 -20.68 22.25
C ASN A 340 -22.99 -20.89 20.74
N THR A 341 -23.98 -20.40 19.98
CA THR A 341 -23.89 -20.36 18.51
C THR A 341 -23.09 -19.15 18.04
N ASN A 342 -22.47 -19.25 16.86
CA ASN A 342 -21.75 -18.13 16.24
C ASN A 342 -21.62 -18.35 14.72
N THR A 343 -21.16 -17.34 14.00
CA THR A 343 -20.62 -17.50 12.65
C THR A 343 -19.14 -17.16 12.68
N ILE A 344 -18.32 -18.13 12.28
CA ILE A 344 -16.86 -18.04 12.25
C ILE A 344 -16.42 -18.00 10.79
N TYR A 345 -15.46 -17.13 10.49
CA TYR A 345 -14.76 -17.08 9.22
C TYR A 345 -13.30 -17.46 9.42
N MET A 346 -12.81 -18.42 8.63
CA MET A 346 -11.43 -18.88 8.66
C MET A 346 -10.84 -18.75 7.26
N ASP A 347 -9.57 -18.39 7.20
CA ASP A 347 -8.88 -18.17 5.94
C ASP A 347 -7.38 -18.45 6.12
N ASP A 348 -6.70 -18.69 4.99
CA ASP A 348 -5.27 -18.97 4.88
C ASP A 348 -4.81 -19.88 6.04
N ILE A 349 -5.28 -21.14 6.02
CA ILE A 349 -4.94 -22.17 7.01
C ILE A 349 -3.73 -22.95 6.50
N GLY A 350 -2.74 -23.16 7.35
CA GLY A 350 -1.51 -23.83 6.95
C GLY A 350 -0.58 -24.15 8.11
N TYR A 351 0.70 -24.36 7.79
CA TYR A 351 1.77 -24.49 8.77
C TYR A 351 2.76 -23.31 8.66
N TYR A 352 3.63 -23.15 9.67
CA TYR A 352 4.66 -22.11 9.67
C TYR A 352 6.03 -22.67 10.09
N TYR A 353 7.09 -21.90 9.81
CA TYR A 353 8.49 -22.29 10.00
C TYR A 353 9.24 -21.57 11.09
#